data_AF-A0A851HBS7-F1
#
_entry.id   AF-A0A851HBS7-F1
#
_cell.length_a   1.000
_cell.length_b   1.000
_cell.length_c   1.000
_cell.angle_alpha   90.00
_cell.angle_beta   90.00
_cell.angle_gamma   90.00
#
_symmetry.space_group_name_H-M   'P 1'
#
loop_
_entity.id
_entity.type
_entity.pdbx_description
1 polymer ?
#
loop_
_entity_poly.entity_id
_entity_poly.type
_entity_poly.pdbx_seq_one_letter_code
_entity_poly.pdbx_strand_id
1 'polypeptide(L)'
;MTKKIDLKKITLGANLIAMAFILAQMNQKFLSGSLFSFKKMPIVDAQFWVFWHFPLFVLMFLFSFKYALTFLMIYLFIDGTFYSSFQYIQIYNTFQTLFADESAVIVVKNIIFGSFIPILAYLLLSFLKMDEKNYQKMLLVFAVIIVIQSISRTINGYAWLTIIQKNLSTREGFFVDLINSFFKGGTTKTWFILWFLNLIPVITSNVINLVVFLLFRNKIQTIYQQFNFNEKHS
;
A
#
# COMPACT_ATOMS: atom_id res chain seq x y z
N MET A 1 -22.62 -31.80 -6.83
CA MET A 1 -21.43 -31.80 -5.95
C MET A 1 -21.39 -30.51 -5.17
N THR A 2 -21.73 -30.54 -3.89
CA THR A 2 -21.55 -29.41 -2.96
C THR A 2 -20.07 -29.32 -2.60
N LYS A 3 -19.38 -28.25 -3.02
CA LYS A 3 -18.00 -27.99 -2.58
C LYS A 3 -17.98 -27.82 -1.07
N LYS A 4 -17.21 -28.64 -0.37
CA LYS A 4 -16.98 -28.51 1.07
C LYS A 4 -16.26 -27.18 1.29
N ILE A 5 -16.94 -26.23 1.94
CA ILE A 5 -16.36 -24.93 2.26
C ILE A 5 -15.34 -25.16 3.38
N ASP A 6 -14.08 -24.77 3.15
CA ASP A 6 -13.06 -24.81 4.19
C ASP A 6 -13.22 -23.61 5.13
N LEU A 7 -14.01 -23.82 6.19
CA LEU A 7 -14.30 -22.81 7.19
C LEU A 7 -13.01 -22.26 7.83
N LYS A 8 -11.98 -23.09 8.00
CA LYS A 8 -10.71 -22.67 8.61
C LYS A 8 -9.98 -21.65 7.74
N LYS A 9 -9.94 -21.86 6.42
CA LYS A 9 -9.38 -20.91 5.45
C LYS A 9 -10.15 -19.59 5.43
N ILE A 10 -11.48 -19.66 5.48
CA ILE A 10 -12.33 -18.46 5.54
C ILE A 10 -12.08 -17.67 6.81
N THR A 11 -12.09 -18.32 7.97
CA THR A 11 -11.85 -17.66 9.26
C THR A 11 -10.47 -17.02 9.32
N LEU A 12 -9.42 -17.69 8.84
CA LEU A 12 -8.07 -17.13 8.82
C LEU A 12 -7.97 -15.90 7.91
N GLY A 13 -8.48 -15.99 6.68
CA GLY A 13 -8.47 -14.87 5.74
C GLY A 13 -9.27 -13.67 6.26
N ALA A 14 -10.47 -13.92 6.82
CA ALA A 14 -11.28 -12.88 7.44
C ALA A 14 -10.57 -12.22 8.63
N ASN A 15 -9.87 -13.00 9.46
CA ASN A 15 -9.13 -12.48 10.61
C ASN A 15 -7.96 -11.57 10.17
N LEU A 16 -7.22 -11.95 9.12
CA LEU A 16 -6.15 -11.12 8.56
C LEU A 16 -6.68 -9.82 7.94
N ILE A 17 -7.81 -9.86 7.23
CA ILE A 17 -8.49 -8.66 6.72
C ILE A 17 -8.91 -7.75 7.88
N ALA A 18 -9.56 -8.32 8.91
CA ALA A 18 -10.01 -7.58 10.08
C ALA A 18 -8.84 -6.93 10.81
N MET A 19 -7.72 -7.66 10.99
CA MET A 19 -6.50 -7.14 11.58
C MET A 19 -5.92 -5.98 10.77
N ALA A 20 -5.83 -6.12 9.44
CA ALA A 20 -5.38 -5.03 8.57
C ALA A 20 -6.26 -3.79 8.72
N PHE A 21 -7.59 -3.97 8.74
CA PHE A 21 -8.53 -2.87 8.90
C PHE A 21 -8.43 -2.19 10.28
N ILE A 22 -8.33 -2.96 11.37
CA ILE A 22 -8.13 -2.42 12.72
C ILE A 22 -6.85 -1.57 12.78
N LEU A 23 -5.75 -2.08 12.22
CA LEU A 23 -4.49 -1.35 12.17
C LEU A 23 -4.60 -0.06 11.34
N ALA A 24 -5.36 -0.06 10.25
CA ALA A 24 -5.62 1.14 9.45
C ALA A 24 -6.40 2.19 10.27
N GLN A 25 -7.45 1.78 10.98
CA GLN A 25 -8.23 2.65 11.86
C GLN A 25 -7.38 3.22 13.02
N MET A 26 -6.46 2.41 13.57
CA MET A 26 -5.50 2.89 14.57
C MET A 26 -4.57 3.96 14.00
N ASN A 27 -4.09 3.79 12.76
CA ASN A 27 -3.28 4.81 12.08
C ASN A 27 -4.05 6.13 11.93
N GLN A 28 -5.33 6.06 11.56
CA GLN A 28 -6.16 7.26 11.40
C GLN A 28 -6.34 8.05 12.69
N LYS A 29 -6.58 7.36 13.82
CA LYS A 29 -6.92 8.01 15.10
C LYS A 29 -5.71 8.40 15.95
N PHE A 30 -4.67 7.56 16.01
CA PHE A 30 -3.59 7.72 17.00
C PHE A 30 -2.30 8.30 16.43
N LEU A 31 -2.07 8.13 15.12
CA LEU A 31 -0.79 8.47 14.49
C LEU A 31 -0.88 9.69 13.58
N SER A 32 -2.07 10.23 13.35
CA SER A 32 -2.30 11.46 12.57
C SER A 32 -2.00 12.74 13.35
N GLY A 33 -1.74 12.68 14.66
CA GLY A 33 -1.52 13.85 15.51
C GLY A 33 -0.52 13.72 16.68
N SER A 34 0.26 12.64 16.79
CA SER A 34 1.19 12.44 17.92
C SER A 34 2.66 12.32 17.48
N LEU A 35 3.58 12.48 18.45
CA LEU A 35 5.04 12.27 18.35
C LEU A 35 5.47 10.93 17.73
N PHE A 36 4.54 9.98 17.60
CA PHE A 36 4.72 8.67 16.97
C PHE A 36 4.22 8.60 15.53
N SER A 37 3.81 9.70 14.89
CA SER A 37 3.55 9.71 13.45
C SER A 37 4.78 9.12 12.74
N PHE A 38 4.66 7.87 12.26
CA PHE A 38 5.74 7.24 11.53
C PHE A 38 6.13 8.21 10.42
N LYS A 39 7.40 8.64 10.45
CA LYS A 39 7.87 9.78 9.65
C LYS A 39 7.25 9.69 8.26
N LYS A 40 6.43 10.67 7.91
CA LYS A 40 5.98 10.81 6.53
C LYS A 40 7.11 11.47 5.76
N MET A 41 7.20 11.17 4.48
CA MET A 41 8.04 11.93 3.60
C MET A 41 7.48 13.36 3.50
N PRO A 42 8.23 14.41 3.91
CA PRO A 42 7.65 15.74 4.12
C PRO A 42 7.09 16.44 2.86
N ILE A 43 7.42 15.95 1.68
CA ILE A 43 7.11 16.59 0.39
C ILE A 43 5.86 15.98 -0.25
N VAL A 44 5.83 14.65 -0.36
CA VAL A 44 4.71 13.91 -0.96
C VAL A 44 3.70 13.41 0.08
N ASP A 45 3.91 13.74 1.37
CA ASP A 45 3.13 13.30 2.53
C ASP A 45 2.88 11.79 2.61
N ALA A 46 3.77 10.99 1.99
CA ALA A 46 3.66 9.54 1.94
C ALA A 46 4.32 8.92 3.18
N GLN A 47 3.66 7.96 3.81
CA GLN A 47 4.23 7.25 4.97
C GLN A 47 5.42 6.37 4.57
N PHE A 48 6.50 6.40 5.35
CA PHE A 48 7.64 5.49 5.16
C PHE A 48 7.30 4.03 5.48
N TRP A 49 6.31 3.77 6.33
CA TRP A 49 5.84 2.41 6.61
C TRP A 49 4.32 2.36 6.76
N VAL A 50 3.69 1.60 5.86
CA VAL A 50 2.24 1.35 5.88
C VAL A 50 1.98 0.03 6.62
N PHE A 51 2.16 0.06 7.95
CA PHE A 51 2.20 -1.15 8.79
C PHE A 51 0.90 -1.96 8.75
N TRP A 52 -0.24 -1.33 8.51
CA TRP A 52 -1.53 -2.02 8.42
C TRP A 52 -1.67 -2.89 7.18
N HIS A 53 -0.79 -2.75 6.18
CA HIS A 53 -0.72 -3.69 5.06
C HIS A 53 0.02 -4.99 5.42
N PHE A 54 0.68 -5.09 6.57
CA PHE A 54 1.44 -6.29 6.94
C PHE A 54 0.58 -7.56 7.03
N PRO A 55 -0.63 -7.57 7.61
CA PRO A 55 -1.49 -8.76 7.58
C PRO A 55 -1.89 -9.18 6.15
N LEU A 56 -2.08 -8.23 5.24
CA LEU A 56 -2.33 -8.52 3.82
C LEU A 56 -1.10 -9.13 3.16
N PHE A 57 0.08 -8.58 3.48
CA PHE A 57 1.36 -9.11 3.04
C PHE A 57 1.50 -10.60 3.42
N VAL A 58 1.18 -10.95 4.67
CA VAL A 58 1.15 -12.36 5.16
C VAL A 58 0.08 -13.18 4.44
N LEU A 59 -1.12 -12.63 4.24
CA LEU A 59 -2.22 -13.29 3.54
C LEU A 59 -1.79 -13.81 2.17
N MET A 60 -1.02 -13.02 1.42
CA MET A 60 -0.59 -13.43 0.07
C MET A 60 0.29 -14.68 0.07
N PHE A 61 1.09 -14.92 1.11
CA PHE A 61 1.89 -16.15 1.22
C PHE A 61 1.10 -17.37 1.69
N LEU A 62 -0.02 -17.15 2.39
CA LEU A 62 -0.81 -18.24 2.98
C LEU A 62 -1.79 -18.87 2.00
N PHE A 63 -2.28 -18.09 1.04
CA PHE A 63 -3.37 -18.48 0.15
C PHE A 63 -2.93 -18.56 -1.31
N SER A 64 -3.54 -19.45 -2.08
CA SER A 64 -3.37 -19.45 -3.53
C SER A 64 -3.97 -18.18 -4.14
N PHE A 65 -3.50 -17.81 -5.33
CA PHE A 65 -3.90 -16.59 -6.06
C PHE A 65 -5.42 -16.33 -6.03
N LYS A 66 -6.25 -17.37 -6.25
CA LYS A 66 -7.70 -17.22 -6.27
C LYS A 66 -8.26 -16.76 -4.92
N TYR A 67 -7.88 -17.41 -3.83
CA TYR A 67 -8.34 -17.04 -2.49
C TYR A 67 -7.74 -15.69 -2.05
N ALA A 68 -6.46 -15.49 -2.34
CA ALA A 68 -5.77 -14.22 -2.06
C ALA A 68 -6.47 -13.05 -2.76
N LEU A 69 -6.81 -13.18 -4.05
CA LEU A 69 -7.56 -12.18 -4.80
C LEU A 69 -8.93 -11.92 -4.19
N THR A 70 -9.70 -12.96 -3.83
CA THR A 70 -11.01 -12.78 -3.20
C THR A 70 -10.93 -11.99 -1.89
N PHE A 71 -10.03 -12.37 -0.98
CA PHE A 71 -9.82 -11.66 0.27
C PHE A 71 -9.32 -10.23 0.05
N LEU A 72 -8.41 -10.03 -0.91
CA LEU A 72 -7.88 -8.73 -1.23
C LEU A 72 -8.95 -7.79 -1.79
N MET A 73 -9.85 -8.29 -2.65
CA MET A 73 -10.98 -7.49 -3.16
C MET A 73 -11.96 -7.11 -2.05
N ILE A 74 -12.22 -8.00 -1.09
CA ILE A 74 -13.03 -7.68 0.10
C ILE A 74 -12.34 -6.58 0.92
N TYR A 75 -11.04 -6.71 1.18
CA TYR A 75 -10.29 -5.67 1.88
C TYR A 75 -10.32 -4.34 1.12
N LEU A 76 -10.08 -4.35 -0.19
CA LEU A 76 -10.08 -3.14 -1.03
C LEU A 76 -11.43 -2.44 -1.03
N PHE A 77 -12.53 -3.19 -1.00
CA PHE A 77 -13.87 -2.62 -0.83
C PHE A 77 -14.01 -1.95 0.54
N ILE A 78 -13.63 -2.64 1.62
CA ILE A 78 -13.71 -2.09 2.99
C ILE A 78 -12.81 -0.84 3.13
N ASP A 79 -11.56 -0.92 2.68
CA ASP A 79 -10.59 0.19 2.71
C ASP A 79 -11.09 1.37 1.89
N GLY A 80 -11.55 1.12 0.66
CA GLY A 80 -12.13 2.13 -0.22
C GLY A 80 -13.31 2.85 0.42
N THR A 81 -14.25 2.12 1.03
CA THR A 81 -15.46 2.68 1.61
C THR A 81 -15.24 3.37 2.95
N PHE A 82 -14.40 2.82 3.83
CA PHE A 82 -14.32 3.24 5.24
C PHE A 82 -13.01 3.92 5.65
N TYR A 83 -11.97 3.86 4.82
CA TYR A 83 -10.66 4.44 5.15
C TYR A 83 -10.22 5.46 4.08
N SER A 84 -9.94 4.99 2.87
CA SER A 84 -9.39 5.79 1.78
C SER A 84 -10.33 6.91 1.34
N SER A 85 -11.63 6.63 1.14
CA SER A 85 -12.61 7.66 0.75
C SER A 85 -12.65 8.81 1.75
N PHE A 86 -12.75 8.50 3.04
CA PHE A 86 -12.85 9.48 4.11
C PHE A 86 -11.59 10.34 4.18
N GLN A 87 -10.40 9.72 4.10
CA GLN A 87 -9.14 10.44 4.09
C GLN A 87 -9.03 11.39 2.89
N TYR A 88 -9.34 10.93 1.68
CA TYR A 88 -9.23 11.75 0.47
C TYR A 88 -10.28 12.85 0.40
N ILE A 89 -11.50 12.60 0.89
CA ILE A 89 -12.55 13.64 1.02
C ILE A 89 -12.08 14.74 1.98
N GLN A 90 -11.48 14.39 3.12
CA GLN A 90 -10.96 15.39 4.06
C GLN A 90 -9.85 16.26 3.44
N ILE A 91 -8.91 15.64 2.72
CA ILE A 91 -7.85 16.37 2.02
C ILE A 91 -8.46 17.28 0.95
N TYR A 92 -9.39 16.76 0.14
CA TYR A 92 -10.08 17.57 -0.88
C TYR A 92 -10.78 18.77 -0.25
N ASN A 93 -11.59 18.58 0.80
CA ASN A 93 -12.31 19.67 1.47
C ASN A 93 -11.36 20.74 2.02
N THR A 94 -10.16 20.34 2.48
CA THR A 94 -9.13 21.26 2.98
C THR A 94 -8.54 22.13 1.87
N PHE A 95 -8.48 21.62 0.64
CA PHE A 95 -7.79 22.25 -0.50
C PHE A 95 -8.71 22.47 -1.70
N GLN A 96 -10.04 22.52 -1.48
CA GLN A 96 -11.05 22.52 -2.54
C GLN A 96 -10.82 23.65 -3.57
N THR A 97 -10.39 24.82 -3.11
CA THR A 97 -10.13 25.99 -3.96
C THR A 97 -8.96 25.82 -4.93
N LEU A 98 -8.14 24.77 -4.76
CA LEU A 98 -6.99 24.47 -5.61
C LEU A 98 -7.29 23.43 -6.71
N PHE A 99 -8.51 22.91 -6.76
CA PHE A 99 -8.92 21.89 -7.71
C PHE A 99 -9.88 22.43 -8.76
N ALA A 100 -9.64 22.07 -10.02
CA ALA A 100 -10.52 22.38 -11.15
C ALA A 100 -11.56 21.28 -11.42
N ASP A 101 -11.28 20.03 -10.99
CA ASP A 101 -12.15 18.87 -11.18
C ASP A 101 -13.19 18.75 -10.04
N GLU A 102 -14.29 18.05 -10.31
CA GLU A 102 -15.27 17.67 -9.30
C GLU A 102 -14.68 16.77 -8.20
N SER A 103 -15.15 16.96 -6.96
CA SER A 103 -14.70 16.24 -5.77
C SER A 103 -14.68 14.71 -5.94
N ALA A 104 -15.73 14.15 -6.54
CA ALA A 104 -15.86 12.70 -6.75
C ALA A 104 -14.77 12.15 -7.67
N VAL A 105 -14.43 12.87 -8.75
CA VAL A 105 -13.42 12.43 -9.72
C VAL A 105 -12.04 12.38 -9.07
N ILE A 106 -11.68 13.40 -8.30
CA ILE A 106 -10.40 13.45 -7.58
C ILE A 106 -10.33 12.33 -6.53
N VAL A 107 -11.38 12.15 -5.73
CA VAL A 107 -11.42 11.09 -4.71
C VAL A 107 -11.28 9.71 -5.34
N VAL A 108 -12.00 9.43 -6.43
CA VAL A 108 -11.92 8.14 -7.12
C VAL A 108 -10.53 7.90 -7.73
N LYS A 109 -9.95 8.90 -8.43
CA LYS A 109 -8.56 8.81 -8.93
C LYS A 109 -7.60 8.47 -7.79
N ASN A 110 -7.79 9.10 -6.64
CA ASN A 110 -6.95 8.87 -5.46
C ASN A 110 -7.11 7.51 -4.82
N ILE A 111 -8.33 7.00 -4.73
CA ILE A 111 -8.56 5.63 -4.26
C ILE A 111 -7.88 4.64 -5.22
N ILE A 112 -8.01 4.84 -6.54
CA ILE A 112 -7.46 3.92 -7.53
C ILE A 112 -5.92 3.91 -7.51
N PHE A 113 -5.30 5.09 -7.65
CA PHE A 113 -3.84 5.21 -7.81
C PHE A 113 -3.08 5.35 -6.48
N GLY A 114 -3.74 5.82 -5.42
CA GLY A 114 -3.14 5.95 -4.09
C GLY A 114 -3.24 4.66 -3.25
N SER A 115 -4.33 3.90 -3.40
CA SER A 115 -4.63 2.74 -2.54
C SER A 115 -4.82 1.44 -3.33
N PHE A 116 -5.77 1.39 -4.27
CA PHE A 116 -6.23 0.16 -4.92
C PHE A 116 -5.13 -0.56 -5.69
N ILE A 117 -4.51 0.09 -6.68
CA ILE A 117 -3.44 -0.50 -7.49
C ILE A 117 -2.23 -0.87 -6.60
N PRO A 118 -1.76 0.01 -5.68
CA PRO A 118 -0.65 -0.35 -4.82
C PRO A 118 -0.89 -1.59 -3.94
N ILE A 119 -2.10 -1.72 -3.36
CA ILE A 119 -2.47 -2.87 -2.55
C ILE A 119 -2.62 -4.12 -3.42
N LEU A 120 -3.24 -3.99 -4.60
CA LEU A 120 -3.42 -5.09 -5.55
C LEU A 120 -2.08 -5.69 -6.00
N ALA A 121 -1.01 -4.88 -6.09
CA ALA A 121 0.33 -5.35 -6.45
C ALA A 121 0.84 -6.47 -5.52
N TYR A 122 0.45 -6.48 -4.24
CA TYR A 122 0.84 -7.54 -3.30
C TYR A 122 0.34 -8.92 -3.73
N LEU A 123 -0.69 -9.01 -4.56
CA LEU A 123 -1.20 -10.28 -5.08
C LEU A 123 -0.11 -11.11 -5.80
N LEU A 124 0.91 -10.46 -6.35
CA LEU A 124 2.07 -11.12 -6.96
C LEU A 124 2.82 -12.04 -5.99
N LEU A 125 2.77 -11.76 -4.68
CA LEU A 125 3.39 -12.61 -3.66
C LEU A 125 2.73 -13.98 -3.56
N SER A 126 1.46 -14.13 -3.98
CA SER A 126 0.76 -15.42 -3.97
C SER A 126 1.30 -16.45 -4.97
N PHE A 127 2.16 -16.02 -5.90
CA PHE A 127 2.91 -16.91 -6.79
C PHE A 127 4.21 -17.45 -6.16
N LEU A 128 4.57 -16.98 -4.96
CA LEU A 128 5.69 -17.49 -4.17
C LEU A 128 5.17 -18.56 -3.22
N LYS A 129 5.73 -19.77 -3.29
CA LYS A 129 5.41 -20.81 -2.30
C LYS A 129 6.25 -20.60 -1.06
N MET A 130 5.61 -20.73 0.11
CA MET A 130 6.27 -20.52 1.41
C MET A 130 7.45 -21.49 1.65
N ASP A 131 7.36 -22.71 1.11
CA ASP A 131 8.36 -23.75 1.26
C ASP A 131 9.53 -23.65 0.27
N GLU A 132 9.41 -22.82 -0.79
CA GLU A 132 10.47 -22.63 -1.78
C GLU A 132 11.53 -21.64 -1.25
N LYS A 133 12.77 -22.10 -1.07
CA LYS A 133 13.92 -21.23 -0.72
C LYS A 133 14.50 -20.51 -1.94
N ASN A 134 13.66 -19.90 -2.78
CA ASN A 134 14.13 -19.15 -3.95
C ASN A 134 14.13 -17.63 -3.69
N TYR A 135 15.18 -17.17 -3.02
CA TYR A 135 15.35 -15.76 -2.68
C TYR A 135 15.46 -14.84 -3.90
N GLN A 136 16.03 -15.32 -5.02
CA GLN A 136 16.12 -14.54 -6.25
C GLN A 136 14.74 -14.25 -6.83
N LYS A 137 13.88 -15.28 -6.94
CA LYS A 137 12.49 -15.12 -7.38
C LYS A 137 11.70 -14.20 -6.45
N MET A 138 11.90 -14.34 -5.13
CA MET A 138 11.27 -13.46 -4.15
C MET A 138 11.69 -12.00 -4.37
N LEU A 139 13.00 -11.71 -4.44
CA LEU A 139 13.51 -10.36 -4.67
C LEU A 139 13.00 -9.76 -6.00
N LEU A 140 12.92 -10.56 -7.06
CA LEU A 140 12.36 -10.14 -8.35
C LEU A 140 10.88 -9.73 -8.21
N VAL A 141 10.07 -10.55 -7.54
CA VAL A 141 8.64 -10.23 -7.30
C VAL A 141 8.52 -8.93 -6.49
N PHE A 142 9.34 -8.74 -5.45
CA PHE A 142 9.37 -7.49 -4.69
C PHE A 142 9.76 -6.28 -5.54
N ALA A 143 10.75 -6.42 -6.42
CA ALA A 143 11.14 -5.34 -7.32
C ALA A 143 9.98 -4.95 -8.25
N VAL A 144 9.25 -5.94 -8.80
CA VAL A 144 8.06 -5.68 -9.62
C VAL A 144 6.97 -4.97 -8.82
N ILE A 145 6.70 -5.40 -7.57
CA ILE A 145 5.73 -4.74 -6.69
C ILE A 145 6.12 -3.28 -6.45
N ILE A 146 7.39 -3.01 -6.12
CA ILE A 146 7.91 -1.67 -5.89
C ILE A 146 7.72 -0.79 -7.14
N VAL A 147 8.00 -1.32 -8.33
CA VAL A 147 7.82 -0.58 -9.59
C VAL A 147 6.35 -0.24 -9.81
N ILE A 148 5.43 -1.20 -9.70
CA ILE A 148 3.98 -0.99 -9.88
C ILE A 148 3.47 0.05 -8.88
N GLN A 149 3.81 -0.11 -7.60
CA GLN A 149 3.40 0.80 -6.53
C GLN A 149 3.95 2.21 -6.76
N SER A 150 5.21 2.34 -7.17
CA SER A 150 5.85 3.64 -7.40
C SER A 150 5.24 4.36 -8.60
N ILE A 151 5.01 3.66 -9.72
CA ILE A 151 4.32 4.25 -10.89
C ILE A 151 2.92 4.72 -10.49
N SER A 152 2.15 3.87 -9.82
CA SER A 152 0.79 4.19 -9.40
C SER A 152 0.75 5.41 -8.49
N ARG A 153 1.63 5.48 -7.47
CA ARG A 153 1.75 6.64 -6.60
C ARG A 153 2.27 7.90 -7.29
N THR A 154 3.05 7.75 -8.36
CA THR A 154 3.47 8.89 -9.19
C THR A 154 2.28 9.48 -9.92
N ILE A 155 1.44 8.64 -10.56
CA ILE A 155 0.17 9.08 -11.16
C ILE A 155 -0.70 9.77 -10.11
N ASN A 156 -0.77 9.21 -8.91
CA ASN A 156 -1.48 9.83 -7.78
C ASN A 156 -0.91 11.20 -7.39
N GLY A 157 0.43 11.33 -7.37
CA GLY A 157 1.13 12.58 -7.07
C GLY A 157 0.79 13.71 -8.05
N TYR A 158 0.46 13.39 -9.31
CA TYR A 158 -0.02 14.39 -10.27
C TYR A 158 -1.37 14.97 -9.88
N ALA A 159 -2.28 14.16 -9.32
CA ALA A 159 -3.55 14.65 -8.81
C ALA A 159 -3.36 15.64 -7.65
N TRP A 160 -2.23 15.59 -6.95
CA TRP A 160 -1.88 16.48 -5.83
C TRP A 160 -0.81 17.51 -6.14
N LEU A 161 -0.39 17.64 -7.41
CA LEU A 161 0.78 18.44 -7.78
C LEU A 161 0.67 19.89 -7.28
N THR A 162 -0.51 20.50 -7.41
CA THR A 162 -0.78 21.87 -6.95
C THR A 162 -0.58 22.02 -5.44
N ILE A 163 -0.98 21.02 -4.65
CA ILE A 163 -0.77 21.02 -3.19
C ILE A 163 0.72 20.87 -2.88
N ILE A 164 1.41 19.95 -3.56
CA ILE A 164 2.84 19.72 -3.35
C ILE A 164 3.62 21.01 -3.64
N GLN A 165 3.32 21.69 -4.74
CA GLN A 165 3.95 22.96 -5.10
C GLN A 165 3.66 24.07 -4.07
N LYS A 166 2.42 24.20 -3.59
CA LYS A 166 2.06 25.16 -2.54
C LYS A 166 2.78 24.88 -1.21
N ASN A 167 2.92 23.60 -0.85
CA ASN A 167 3.63 23.21 0.37
C ASN A 167 5.15 23.41 0.26
N LEU A 168 5.71 23.37 -0.95
CA LEU A 168 7.12 23.64 -1.19
C LEU A 168 7.42 25.14 -1.24
N SER A 169 6.49 25.98 -1.71
CA SER A 169 6.71 27.43 -1.78
C SER A 169 6.78 28.11 -0.40
N THR A 170 6.35 27.43 0.66
CA THR A 170 6.43 27.93 2.05
C THR A 170 7.67 27.43 2.79
N ARG A 171 8.56 26.69 2.12
CA ARG A 171 9.76 26.08 2.72
C ARG A 171 11.01 26.62 2.04
N GLU A 172 12.09 26.73 2.82
CA GLU A 172 13.39 27.20 2.34
C GLU A 172 14.45 26.11 2.44
N GLY A 173 15.44 26.14 1.56
CA GLY A 173 16.64 25.31 1.64
C GLY A 173 17.03 24.64 0.32
N PHE A 174 18.32 24.30 0.19
CA PHE A 174 18.93 23.76 -1.04
C PHE A 174 18.17 22.58 -1.66
N PHE A 175 17.67 21.66 -0.83
CA PHE A 175 16.89 20.52 -1.31
C PHE A 175 15.52 20.92 -1.88
N VAL A 176 14.87 21.93 -1.29
CA VAL A 176 13.59 22.47 -1.75
C VAL A 176 13.79 23.21 -3.07
N ASP A 177 14.86 24.01 -3.19
CA ASP A 177 15.21 24.74 -4.40
C ASP A 177 15.49 23.79 -5.58
N LEU A 178 16.21 22.71 -5.33
CA LEU A 178 16.48 21.67 -6.32
C LEU A 178 15.17 21.04 -6.83
N ILE A 179 14.28 20.66 -5.92
CA ILE A 179 12.96 20.08 -6.27
C ILE A 179 12.09 21.10 -7.04
N ASN A 180 12.06 22.35 -6.61
CA ASN A 180 11.35 23.42 -7.30
C ASN A 180 11.90 23.63 -8.73
N SER A 181 13.20 23.51 -8.93
CA SER A 181 13.81 23.56 -10.27
C SER A 181 13.34 22.41 -11.16
N PHE A 182 13.14 21.20 -10.61
CA PHE A 182 12.60 20.08 -11.38
C PHE A 182 11.13 20.30 -11.78
N PHE A 183 10.31 20.86 -10.88
CA PHE A 183 8.91 21.19 -11.19
C PHE A 183 8.77 22.29 -12.24
N LYS A 184 9.69 23.27 -12.28
CA LYS A 184 9.75 24.29 -13.34
C LYS A 184 10.25 23.76 -14.68
N GLY A 185 10.84 22.57 -14.69
CA GLY A 185 11.49 21.96 -15.84
C GLY A 185 10.57 21.27 -16.85
N GLY A 186 9.25 21.43 -16.73
CA GLY A 186 8.25 20.79 -17.59
C GLY A 186 7.75 19.44 -17.07
N THR A 187 6.86 18.82 -17.85
CA THR A 187 6.11 17.60 -17.44
C THR A 187 7.03 16.40 -17.21
N THR A 188 8.02 16.17 -18.05
CA THR A 188 8.96 15.04 -17.92
C THR A 188 9.81 15.14 -16.66
N LYS A 189 10.38 16.31 -16.37
CA LYS A 189 11.19 16.52 -15.15
C LYS A 189 10.34 16.40 -13.88
N THR A 190 9.12 16.91 -13.93
CA THR A 190 8.09 16.73 -12.87
C THR A 190 7.78 15.25 -12.63
N TRP A 191 7.66 14.46 -13.70
CA TRP A 191 7.37 13.04 -13.61
C TRP A 191 8.48 12.30 -12.86
N PHE A 192 9.73 12.53 -13.28
CA PHE A 192 10.88 11.88 -12.67
C PHE A 192 11.03 12.27 -11.19
N ILE A 193 10.92 13.55 -10.83
CA ILE A 193 11.09 13.95 -9.43
C ILE A 193 9.97 13.37 -8.55
N LEU A 194 8.71 13.39 -9.02
CA LEU A 194 7.61 12.76 -8.27
C LEU A 194 7.80 11.25 -8.13
N TRP A 195 8.31 10.59 -9.18
CA TRP A 195 8.60 9.16 -9.12
C TRP A 195 9.69 8.85 -8.10
N PHE A 196 10.81 9.57 -8.11
CA PHE A 196 11.87 9.40 -7.11
C PHE A 196 11.38 9.67 -5.69
N LEU A 197 10.60 10.74 -5.49
CA LEU A 197 10.05 11.06 -4.17
C LEU A 197 9.08 9.97 -3.69
N ASN A 198 8.27 9.37 -4.56
CA ASN A 198 7.39 8.27 -4.18
C ASN A 198 8.11 6.92 -4.02
N LEU A 199 9.20 6.72 -4.75
CA LEU A 199 9.99 5.48 -4.71
C LEU A 199 10.57 5.22 -3.32
N ILE A 200 11.06 6.25 -2.63
CA ILE A 200 11.67 6.13 -1.30
C ILE A 200 10.70 5.50 -0.27
N PRO A 201 9.52 6.08 0.01
CA PRO A 201 8.58 5.49 0.97
C PRO A 201 8.04 4.12 0.52
N VAL A 202 7.92 3.88 -0.79
CA VAL A 202 7.52 2.56 -1.32
C VAL A 202 8.59 1.51 -1.00
N ILE A 203 9.86 1.77 -1.31
CA ILE A 203 10.97 0.87 -1.00
C ILE A 203 11.03 0.64 0.51
N THR A 204 11.06 1.71 1.31
CA THR A 204 11.16 1.61 2.76
C THR A 204 10.04 0.76 3.35
N SER A 205 8.79 0.99 2.94
CA SER A 205 7.66 0.22 3.47
C SER A 205 7.72 -1.25 3.07
N ASN A 206 8.10 -1.58 1.83
CA ASN A 206 8.20 -2.97 1.37
C ASN A 206 9.38 -3.70 2.02
N VAL A 207 10.51 -3.03 2.20
CA VAL A 207 11.68 -3.59 2.89
C VAL A 207 11.35 -3.88 4.35
N ILE A 208 10.69 -2.95 5.06
CA ILE A 208 10.26 -3.19 6.44
C ILE A 208 9.29 -4.38 6.50
N ASN A 209 8.28 -4.43 5.62
CA ASN A 209 7.34 -5.55 5.57
C ASN A 209 8.06 -6.89 5.32
N LEU A 210 9.05 -6.93 4.41
CA LEU A 210 9.86 -8.12 4.16
C LEU A 210 10.67 -8.52 5.40
N VAL A 211 11.35 -7.58 6.05
CA VAL A 211 12.13 -7.86 7.26
C VAL A 211 11.23 -8.41 8.37
N VAL A 212 10.11 -7.76 8.64
CA VAL A 212 9.13 -8.20 9.63
C VAL A 212 8.59 -9.59 9.27
N PHE A 213 8.28 -9.84 7.99
CA PHE A 213 7.86 -11.16 7.52
C PHE A 213 8.92 -12.24 7.78
N LEU A 214 10.19 -11.95 7.48
CA LEU A 214 11.30 -12.88 7.73
C LEU A 214 11.48 -13.17 9.22
N LEU A 215 11.29 -12.19 10.10
CA LEU A 215 11.33 -12.39 11.56
C LEU A 215 10.23 -13.34 12.05
N PHE A 216 9.03 -13.27 11.46
CA PHE A 216 7.91 -14.16 11.83
C PHE A 216 7.78 -15.40 10.95
N ARG A 217 8.69 -15.62 10.00
CA ARG A 217 8.56 -16.65 8.95
C ARG A 217 8.25 -18.03 9.51
N ASN A 218 8.97 -18.48 10.55
CA ASN A 218 8.78 -19.81 11.12
C ASN A 218 7.35 -19.99 11.65
N LYS A 219 6.79 -18.99 12.33
CA LYS A 219 5.41 -19.03 12.83
C LYS A 219 4.40 -19.05 11.67
N ILE A 220 4.63 -18.23 10.65
CA ILE A 220 3.75 -18.18 9.46
C ILE A 220 3.83 -19.50 8.68
N GLN A 221 4.99 -20.13 8.60
CA GLN A 221 5.17 -21.43 7.96
C GLN A 221 4.43 -22.55 8.72
N THR A 222 4.48 -22.55 10.06
CA THR A 222 3.68 -23.48 10.87
C THR A 222 2.19 -23.33 10.59
N ILE A 223 1.70 -22.10 10.51
CA ILE A 223 0.32 -21.80 10.07
C ILE A 223 0.10 -22.42 8.68
N TYR A 224 0.87 -22.01 7.67
CA TYR A 224 0.76 -22.51 6.29
C TYR A 224 0.64 -24.04 6.21
N GLN A 225 1.50 -24.77 6.93
CA GLN A 225 1.50 -26.23 6.98
C GLN A 225 0.20 -26.79 7.58
N GLN A 226 -0.28 -26.24 8.71
CA GLN A 226 -1.53 -26.69 9.34
C GLN A 226 -2.76 -26.53 8.43
N PHE A 227 -2.77 -25.53 7.55
CA PHE A 227 -3.90 -25.26 6.65
C PHE A 227 -3.79 -25.98 5.29
N ASN A 228 -2.58 -26.29 4.80
CA ASN A 228 -2.39 -26.92 3.49
C ASN A 228 -2.04 -28.43 3.54
N PHE A 229 -1.57 -28.99 4.67
CA PHE A 229 -1.35 -30.45 4.76
C PHE A 229 -2.65 -31.27 4.77
N ASN A 230 -3.80 -30.68 5.08
CA ASN A 230 -5.09 -31.38 5.05
C ASN A 230 -5.63 -31.62 3.62
N GLU A 231 -5.01 -31.06 2.57
CA GLU A 231 -5.44 -31.28 1.17
C GLU A 231 -4.79 -32.52 0.52
N LYS A 232 -3.75 -33.11 1.11
CA LYS A 232 -3.09 -34.31 0.55
C LYS A 232 -3.75 -35.65 0.96
N HIS A 233 -4.72 -35.62 1.85
CA HIS A 233 -5.38 -36.82 2.39
C HIS A 233 -6.91 -36.82 2.22
N SER A 234 -7.46 -35.95 1.36
CA SER A 234 -8.89 -35.88 1.04
C SER A 234 -9.18 -36.18 -0.42
#